data_AF-A0A1F5S2W2-F1
#
_entry.id   AF-A0A1F5S2W2-F1
#
_cell.length_a   1.000
_cell.length_b   1.000
_cell.length_c   1.000
_cell.angle_alpha   90.00
_cell.angle_beta   90.00
_cell.angle_gamma   90.00
#
_symmetry.space_group_name_H-M   'P 1'
#
loop_
_entity.id
_entity.type
_entity.pdbx_description
1 polymer ?
#
loop_
_entity_poly.entity_id
_entity_poly.type
_entity_poly.pdbx_seq_one_letter_code
_entity_poly.pdbx_strand_id
1 'polypeptide(L)'
;MSFDKKNSFGNFFLTKHAISKMNFYGLSENRLKKVFRKPDRRQKGIASGTIALMQRVGGKRQTEIWLMYEEEKDGQKKIITAWRFPGISPAGEEIPIPKDILSEL
;
A
#
# COMPACT_ATOMS: atom_id res chain seq x y z
N MET A 1 15.99 20.87 -17.53
CA MET A 1 16.52 19.50 -17.42
C MET A 1 15.34 18.56 -17.30
N SER A 2 15.10 17.81 -18.37
CA SER A 2 13.91 17.03 -18.64
C SER A 2 13.84 15.78 -17.76
N PHE A 3 12.70 15.55 -17.09
CA PHE A 3 12.37 14.29 -16.45
C PHE A 3 11.21 13.60 -17.18
N ASP A 4 11.40 13.36 -18.48
CA ASP A 4 10.61 12.40 -19.22
C ASP A 4 11.27 11.02 -19.10
N LYS A 5 10.95 10.32 -18.00
CA LYS A 5 11.10 8.87 -17.92
C LYS A 5 9.71 8.25 -17.93
N LYS A 6 9.12 8.15 -19.12
CA LYS A 6 8.00 7.23 -19.37
C LYS A 6 8.51 5.79 -19.25
N ASN A 7 8.51 5.28 -18.02
CA ASN A 7 8.62 3.85 -17.76
C ASN A 7 7.19 3.30 -17.64
N SER A 8 6.88 2.27 -18.41
CA SER A 8 5.52 1.93 -18.78
C SER A 8 4.63 1.45 -17.61
N PHE A 9 3.49 2.16 -17.44
CA PHE A 9 2.21 1.80 -16.81
C PHE A 9 1.93 2.11 -15.32
N GLY A 10 1.19 3.22 -15.14
CA GLY A 10 0.39 3.61 -13.98
C GLY A 10 1.01 4.78 -13.19
N ASN A 11 0.47 5.98 -13.31
CA ASN A 11 0.88 7.15 -12.52
C ASN A 11 0.51 6.93 -11.04
N PHE A 12 1.35 6.19 -10.31
CA PHE A 12 1.24 6.07 -8.86
C PHE A 12 1.98 7.24 -8.22
N PHE A 13 1.28 8.05 -7.44
CA PHE A 13 1.89 9.12 -6.65
C PHE A 13 2.04 8.65 -5.20
N LEU A 14 3.27 8.61 -4.70
CA LEU A 14 3.55 8.32 -3.29
C LEU A 14 3.46 9.61 -2.47
N THR A 15 2.56 9.64 -1.48
CA THR A 15 2.54 10.76 -0.53
C THR A 15 3.78 10.73 0.37
N LYS A 16 4.11 11.88 0.98
CA LYS A 16 5.18 11.96 1.98
C LYS A 16 4.96 10.98 3.14
N HIS A 17 3.70 10.79 3.56
CA HIS A 17 3.34 9.82 4.60
C HIS A 17 3.65 8.39 4.16
N ALA A 18 3.26 7.99 2.94
CA ALA A 18 3.60 6.68 2.39
C ALA A 18 5.11 6.43 2.36
N ILE A 19 5.89 7.41 1.91
CA ILE A 19 7.37 7.31 1.88
C ILE A 19 7.93 7.13 3.31
N SER A 20 7.41 7.87 4.28
CA SER A 20 7.82 7.74 5.69
C SER A 20 7.55 6.33 6.24
N LYS A 21 6.33 5.79 6.04
CA LYS A 21 5.99 4.44 6.48
C LYS A 21 6.78 3.38 5.73
N MET A 22 7.07 3.59 4.44
CA MET A 22 7.97 2.71 3.68
C MET A 22 9.36 2.62 4.30
N ASN A 23 9.95 3.76 4.69
CA ASN A 23 11.24 3.77 5.37
C ASN A 23 11.16 3.05 6.73
N PHE A 24 10.11 3.30 7.50
CA PHE A 24 9.89 2.67 8.81
C PHE A 24 9.78 1.13 8.72
N TYR A 25 9.03 0.61 7.74
CA TYR A 25 8.80 -0.83 7.57
C TYR A 25 9.81 -1.52 6.61
N GLY A 26 10.82 -0.80 6.12
CA GLY A 26 11.81 -1.32 5.17
C GLY A 26 11.17 -1.79 3.85
N LEU A 27 10.19 -1.04 3.33
CA LEU A 27 9.48 -1.35 2.08
C LEU A 27 10.08 -0.56 0.92
N SER A 28 10.45 -1.26 -0.15
CA SER A 28 10.90 -0.62 -1.39
C SER A 28 9.73 -0.34 -2.33
N GLU A 29 9.87 0.64 -3.22
CA GLU A 29 8.87 0.89 -4.26
C GLU A 29 8.58 -0.34 -5.11
N ASN A 30 9.60 -1.13 -5.44
CA ASN A 30 9.43 -2.38 -6.19
C ASN A 30 8.56 -3.38 -5.42
N ARG A 31 8.60 -3.37 -4.10
CA ARG A 31 7.71 -4.20 -3.28
C ARG A 31 6.26 -3.72 -3.37
N LEU A 32 6.02 -2.41 -3.26
CA LEU A 32 4.68 -1.82 -3.43
C LEU A 32 4.14 -2.08 -4.84
N LYS A 33 4.97 -1.97 -5.88
CA LYS A 33 4.61 -2.32 -7.27
C LYS A 33 4.16 -3.77 -7.39
N LYS A 34 4.79 -4.71 -6.68
CA LYS A 34 4.37 -6.12 -6.66
C LYS A 34 3.02 -6.31 -5.98
N VAL A 35 2.79 -5.65 -4.84
CA VAL A 35 1.50 -5.68 -4.12
C VAL A 35 0.41 -5.12 -5.03
N PHE A 36 0.69 -4.01 -5.74
CA PHE A 36 -0.27 -3.40 -6.64
C PHE A 36 -0.62 -4.29 -7.84
N ARG A 37 0.39 -4.89 -8.49
CA ARG A 37 0.19 -5.69 -9.71
C ARG A 37 -0.43 -7.06 -9.45
N LYS A 38 -0.11 -7.68 -8.31
CA LYS A 38 -0.59 -9.02 -7.96
C LYS A 38 -0.96 -9.08 -6.47
N PRO A 39 -2.03 -8.39 -6.05
CA PRO A 39 -2.51 -8.49 -4.68
C PRO A 39 -3.11 -9.88 -4.45
N ASP A 40 -2.93 -10.40 -3.24
CA ASP A 40 -3.65 -11.62 -2.81
C ASP A 40 -5.05 -11.26 -2.32
N ARG A 41 -5.24 -10.02 -1.83
CA ARG A 41 -6.55 -9.49 -1.42
C ARG A 41 -6.70 -8.02 -1.81
N ARG A 42 -7.91 -7.67 -2.25
CA ARG A 42 -8.35 -6.29 -2.52
C ARG A 42 -9.65 -6.04 -1.74
N GLN A 43 -9.69 -4.94 -0.98
CA GLN A 43 -10.85 -4.57 -0.17
C GLN A 43 -11.02 -3.04 -0.11
N LYS A 44 -12.17 -2.59 0.39
CA LYS A 44 -12.38 -1.17 0.71
C LYS A 44 -11.36 -0.75 1.77
N GLY A 45 -10.73 0.40 1.56
CA GLY A 45 -9.85 0.99 2.55
C GLY A 45 -10.65 1.56 3.72
N ILE A 46 -9.94 1.97 4.78
CA ILE A 46 -10.54 2.48 6.00
C ILE A 46 -11.14 3.86 5.79
N ALA A 47 -10.43 4.70 5.02
CA ALA A 47 -10.94 6.00 4.63
C ALA A 47 -11.91 5.86 3.45
N SER A 48 -13.00 6.63 3.49
CA SER A 48 -13.99 6.69 2.42
C SER A 48 -13.33 6.95 1.06
N GLY A 49 -13.68 6.17 0.03
CA GLY A 49 -13.13 6.33 -1.32
C GLY A 49 -11.74 5.70 -1.53
N THR A 50 -11.15 5.09 -0.52
CA THR A 50 -9.85 4.43 -0.63
C THR A 50 -9.97 2.92 -0.86
N ILE A 51 -8.93 2.33 -1.44
CA ILE A 51 -8.82 0.90 -1.73
C ILE A 51 -7.57 0.38 -1.04
N ALA A 52 -7.73 -0.72 -0.31
CA ALA A 52 -6.61 -1.42 0.32
C ALA A 52 -6.29 -2.70 -0.46
N LEU A 53 -4.99 -2.89 -0.73
CA LEU A 53 -4.41 -4.08 -1.31
C LEU A 53 -3.52 -4.75 -0.27
N MET A 54 -3.54 -6.07 -0.25
CA MET A 54 -2.69 -6.88 0.61
C MET A 54 -2.02 -7.98 -0.22
N GLN A 55 -0.75 -8.22 0.06
CA GLN A 55 -0.01 -9.38 -0.45
C GLN A 55 0.73 -10.08 0.70
N ARG A 56 0.61 -11.40 0.76
CA ARG A 56 1.38 -12.26 1.65
C ARG A 56 2.80 -12.39 1.14
N VAL A 57 3.77 -12.22 2.04
CA VAL A 57 5.20 -12.30 1.74
C VAL A 57 5.94 -13.08 2.83
N GLY A 58 6.93 -13.85 2.38
CA GLY A 58 7.68 -14.75 3.26
C GLY A 58 7.23 -16.21 3.11
N GLY A 59 8.14 -17.13 3.45
CA GLY A 59 7.88 -18.56 3.43
C GLY A 59 7.38 -19.04 4.79
N LYS A 60 8.28 -19.59 5.62
CA LYS A 60 7.95 -20.15 6.95
C LYS A 60 7.36 -19.13 7.94
N ARG A 61 7.76 -17.86 7.85
CA ARG A 61 7.19 -16.75 8.63
C ARG A 61 6.44 -15.83 7.67
N GLN A 62 5.15 -16.07 7.52
CA GLN A 62 4.31 -15.25 6.65
C GLN A 62 4.10 -13.88 7.30
N THR A 63 4.32 -12.84 6.51
CA THR A 63 3.98 -11.46 6.84
C THR A 63 3.12 -10.90 5.73
N GLU A 64 2.32 -9.90 6.03
CA GLU A 64 1.50 -9.24 5.02
C GLU A 64 2.03 -7.84 4.75
N ILE A 65 2.01 -7.44 3.49
CA ILE A 65 2.25 -6.06 3.10
C ILE A 65 0.92 -5.49 2.64
N TRP A 66 0.58 -4.37 3.26
CA TRP A 66 -0.61 -3.61 2.99
C TRP A 66 -0.26 -2.32 2.27
N LEU A 67 -1.11 -1.94 1.34
CA LEU A 67 -1.01 -0.72 0.57
C LEU A 67 -2.40 -0.12 0.43
N MET A 68 -2.57 1.14 0.83
CA MET A 68 -3.80 1.88 0.62
C MET A 68 -3.58 2.98 -0.41
N TYR A 69 -4.49 3.08 -1.38
CA TYR A 69 -4.49 4.14 -2.36
C TYR A 69 -5.88 4.70 -2.60
N GLU A 70 -5.92 5.92 -3.10
CA GLU A 70 -7.10 6.59 -3.64
C GLU A 70 -6.97 6.68 -5.16
N GLU A 71 -8.11 6.55 -5.84
CA GLU A 71 -8.19 6.80 -7.28
C GLU A 71 -8.60 8.26 -7.51
N GLU A 72 -7.70 9.05 -8.09
CA GLU A 72 -8.03 10.42 -8.49
C GLU A 72 -8.83 10.43 -9.81
N LYS A 73 -9.54 11.54 -10.06
CA LYS A 73 -10.42 11.70 -11.22
C LYS A 73 -9.70 11.49 -12.56
N ASP A 74 -8.41 11.80 -12.62
CA ASP A 74 -7.58 11.65 -13.82
C ASP A 74 -7.02 10.22 -14.00
N GLY A 75 -7.51 9.26 -13.22
CA GLY A 75 -7.04 7.87 -13.24
C GLY A 75 -5.69 7.65 -12.55
N GLN A 76 -5.10 8.71 -11.98
CA GLN A 76 -3.92 8.62 -11.14
C GLN A 76 -4.25 7.89 -9.83
N LYS A 77 -3.25 7.20 -9.29
CA LYS A 77 -3.43 6.35 -8.11
C LYS A 77 -2.53 6.89 -7.00
N LYS A 78 -3.14 7.57 -6.04
CA LYS A 78 -2.42 8.21 -4.95
C LYS A 78 -2.27 7.23 -3.80
N ILE A 79 -1.05 6.76 -3.57
CA ILE A 79 -0.73 5.85 -2.47
C ILE A 79 -0.64 6.69 -1.19
N ILE A 80 -1.57 6.46 -0.28
CA ILE A 80 -1.71 7.20 0.98
C ILE A 80 -0.76 6.61 2.03
N THR A 81 -0.76 5.29 2.18
CA THR A 81 0.06 4.61 3.19
C THR A 81 0.39 3.18 2.79
N ALA A 82 1.47 2.64 3.35
CA ALA A 82 1.88 1.25 3.20
C ALA A 82 2.53 0.76 4.49
N TRP A 83 2.19 -0.45 4.92
CA TRP A 83 2.75 -1.02 6.14
C TRP A 83 2.93 -2.53 6.04
N ARG A 84 3.76 -3.07 6.94
CA ARG A 84 3.96 -4.51 7.09
C ARG A 84 3.25 -4.98 8.35
N PHE A 85 2.41 -5.99 8.22
CA PHE A 85 1.76 -6.66 9.34
C PHE A 85 2.53 -7.96 9.69
N PRO A 86 2.94 -8.15 10.96
CA PRO A 86 3.69 -9.32 11.38
C PRO A 86 2.73 -10.50 11.61
N GLY A 87 2.32 -11.17 10.53
CA GLY A 87 1.47 -12.35 10.59
C GLY A 87 0.50 -12.44 9.41
N ILE A 88 -0.52 -13.28 9.59
CA ILE A 88 -1.65 -13.43 8.67
C ILE A 88 -2.86 -12.77 9.33
N SER A 89 -3.51 -11.83 8.65
CA SER A 89 -4.71 -11.20 9.18
C SER A 89 -5.94 -12.10 9.00
N PRO A 90 -6.90 -12.05 9.94
CA PRO A 90 -8.18 -12.74 9.78
C PRO A 90 -8.83 -12.38 8.43
N ALA A 91 -9.33 -13.38 7.72
CA ALA A 91 -10.01 -13.17 6.45
C ALA A 91 -11.44 -12.70 6.74
N GLY A 92 -11.77 -11.45 6.38
CA GLY A 92 -13.14 -10.93 6.44
C GLY A 92 -13.40 -9.88 7.53
N GLU A 93 -12.48 -9.73 8.49
CA GLU A 93 -12.52 -8.62 9.46
C GLU A 93 -11.68 -7.43 8.99
N GLU A 94 -11.97 -6.28 9.59
CA GLU A 94 -11.40 -4.97 9.33
C GLU A 94 -9.88 -5.01 9.12
N ILE A 95 -9.40 -4.14 8.24
CA ILE A 95 -7.98 -3.99 7.95
C ILE A 95 -7.23 -3.86 9.29
N PRO A 96 -6.21 -4.68 9.58
CA PRO A 96 -5.44 -4.55 10.81
C PRO A 96 -4.64 -3.25 10.74
N ILE A 97 -5.14 -2.21 11.41
CA ILE A 97 -4.48 -0.91 11.49
C ILE A 97 -3.54 -0.93 12.69
N PRO A 98 -2.23 -0.78 12.50
CA PRO A 98 -1.35 -0.43 13.61
C PRO A 98 -1.86 0.87 14.25
N LYS A 99 -1.98 0.93 15.59
CA LYS A 99 -2.52 2.10 16.31
C LYS A 99 -1.89 3.42 15.87
N ASP A 100 -0.63 3.38 15.45
CA ASP A 100 0.14 4.53 14.96
C ASP A 100 -0.39 5.16 13.66
N ILE A 101 -1.23 4.46 12.89
CA ILE A 101 -1.86 4.98 11.66
C ILE A 101 -3.20 5.66 11.98
N LEU A 102 -3.91 5.20 13.02
CA LEU A 102 -5.21 5.78 13.43
C LEU A 102 -5.08 7.20 13.98
N SER A 103 -3.95 7.51 14.63
CA SER A 103 -3.71 8.83 15.23
C SER A 103 -3.28 9.91 14.21
N GLU A 104 -3.05 9.54 12.94
CA GLU A 104 -2.54 10.43 11.89
C GLU A 104 -3.57 10.73 10.77
N LEU A 105 -4.81 10.22 10.85
CA LEU A 105 -5.92 10.53 9.93
C LEU A 105 -6.73 11.73 10.45
#